data_AF-A0AAV2YUX9-F1
#
_entry.id   AF-A0AAV2YUX9-F1
#
_cell.length_a   1.000
_cell.length_b   1.000
_cell.length_c   1.000
_cell.angle_alpha   90.00
_cell.angle_beta   90.00
_cell.angle_gamma   90.00
#
_symmetry.space_group_name_H-M   'P 1'
#
loop_
_entity.id
_entity.type
_entity.pdbx_description
1 polymer ?
#
loop_
_entity_poly.entity_id
_entity_poly.type
_entity_poly.pdbx_seq_one_letter_code
_entity_poly.pdbx_strand_id
1 'polypeptide(L)'
;MSNIITQGRVTCDSALKSAHTLIKPVTSDHDLIELANIINVHLDGIYGLGELHRPLGKGSYLILLGDGQDVGHWCAQYNDKYFDSMGEGPPKVLGNLKYNRKQYQGVSKSYRGIWCLLWLYIYKKISIDITQPQIRKLGSGKIVTLSAAQLKGSGTSLYVHPANYEQQ
;
A
#
# COMPACT_ATOMS: atom_id res chain seq x y z
N MET A 1 7.10 -42.52 -22.47
CA MET A 1 5.78 -42.14 -21.92
C MET A 1 5.99 -40.93 -21.03
N SER A 2 5.63 -39.77 -21.54
CA SER A 2 5.72 -38.46 -20.89
C SER A 2 4.47 -38.23 -20.04
N ASN A 3 4.61 -37.56 -18.88
CA ASN A 3 3.62 -36.64 -18.29
C ASN A 3 4.31 -35.91 -17.12
N ILE A 4 4.93 -34.76 -17.39
CA ILE A 4 4.38 -33.39 -17.31
C ILE A 4 4.20 -32.93 -15.86
N ILE A 5 5.25 -32.26 -15.37
CA ILE A 5 5.23 -31.38 -14.20
C ILE A 5 4.43 -30.13 -14.59
N THR A 6 3.28 -29.90 -13.96
CA THR A 6 2.51 -28.66 -14.12
C THR A 6 2.96 -27.64 -13.05
N GLN A 7 4.03 -26.90 -13.34
CA GLN A 7 4.37 -25.69 -12.60
C GLN A 7 3.89 -24.45 -13.37
N GLY A 8 3.21 -23.53 -12.67
CA GLY A 8 3.40 -22.10 -12.93
C GLY A 8 2.31 -21.31 -13.68
N ARG A 9 1.04 -21.72 -13.72
CA ARG A 9 -0.02 -20.93 -14.41
C ARG A 9 -1.23 -20.49 -13.57
N VAL A 10 -1.23 -20.70 -12.25
CA VAL A 10 -2.41 -20.46 -11.40
C VAL A 10 -2.43 -19.08 -10.72
N THR A 11 -1.37 -18.28 -10.77
CA THR A 11 -1.20 -17.15 -9.83
C THR A 11 -1.66 -15.77 -10.30
N CYS A 12 -1.77 -15.50 -11.61
CA CYS A 12 -2.18 -14.16 -12.08
C CYS A 12 -3.70 -14.06 -12.31
N ASP A 13 -4.29 -15.02 -13.01
CA ASP A 13 -5.71 -14.94 -13.42
C ASP A 13 -6.69 -15.05 -12.24
N SER A 14 -6.34 -15.83 -11.22
CA SER A 14 -7.13 -15.96 -9.99
C SER A 14 -7.08 -14.67 -9.16
N ALA A 15 -5.87 -14.13 -8.93
CA ALA A 15 -5.67 -12.89 -8.20
C ALA A 15 -6.30 -11.67 -8.91
N LEU A 16 -6.21 -11.60 -10.24
CA LEU A 16 -6.88 -10.58 -11.05
C LEU A 16 -8.42 -10.67 -10.96
N LYS A 17 -8.97 -11.89 -11.01
CA LYS A 17 -10.41 -12.12 -10.84
C LYS A 17 -10.89 -11.73 -9.44
N SER A 18 -10.13 -12.08 -8.40
CA SER A 18 -10.44 -11.67 -7.02
C SER A 18 -10.31 -10.16 -6.80
N ALA A 19 -9.30 -9.51 -7.39
CA ALA A 19 -9.13 -8.06 -7.28
C ALA A 19 -10.32 -7.28 -7.86
N HIS A 20 -10.88 -7.75 -8.97
CA HIS A 20 -12.03 -7.12 -9.62
C HIS A 20 -13.28 -7.10 -8.71
N THR A 21 -13.48 -8.12 -7.88
CA THR A 21 -14.59 -8.17 -6.92
C THR A 21 -14.38 -7.31 -5.68
N LEU A 22 -13.12 -6.92 -5.40
CA LEU A 22 -12.73 -6.15 -4.21
C LEU A 22 -12.67 -4.65 -4.46
N ILE A 23 -12.49 -4.21 -5.72
CA ILE A 23 -12.53 -2.78 -6.08
C ILE A 23 -14.00 -2.35 -6.22
N LYS A 24 -14.60 -1.98 -5.10
CA LYS A 24 -16.00 -1.55 -5.02
C LYS A 24 -16.15 -0.29 -4.16
N PRO A 25 -17.26 0.47 -4.31
CA PRO A 25 -17.47 1.70 -3.57
C PRO A 25 -17.47 1.47 -2.06
N VAL A 26 -18.28 0.55 -1.55
CA VAL A 26 -18.35 0.27 -0.11
C VAL A 26 -17.47 -0.94 0.19
N THR A 27 -16.40 -0.72 0.96
CA THR A 27 -15.40 -1.73 1.31
C THR A 27 -15.44 -2.00 2.81
N SER A 28 -15.49 -3.28 3.18
CA SER A 28 -15.24 -3.71 4.56
C SER A 28 -13.74 -3.75 4.85
N ASP A 29 -13.39 -3.88 6.12
CA ASP A 29 -12.03 -4.21 6.56
C ASP A 29 -11.51 -5.48 5.89
N HIS A 30 -12.32 -6.54 5.80
CA HIS A 30 -11.98 -7.78 5.11
C HIS A 30 -11.64 -7.54 3.62
N ASP A 31 -12.43 -6.74 2.91
CA ASP A 31 -12.16 -6.43 1.50
C ASP A 31 -10.81 -5.70 1.34
N LEU A 32 -10.52 -4.76 2.25
CA LEU A 32 -9.29 -3.97 2.21
C LEU A 32 -8.06 -4.79 2.59
N ILE A 33 -8.18 -5.71 3.54
CA ILE A 33 -7.11 -6.65 3.90
C ILE A 33 -6.80 -7.58 2.73
N GLU A 34 -7.82 -8.17 2.11
CA GLU A 34 -7.64 -9.05 0.96
C GLU A 34 -7.02 -8.30 -0.22
N LEU A 35 -7.51 -7.10 -0.52
CA LEU A 35 -6.95 -6.28 -1.58
C LEU A 35 -5.50 -5.87 -1.27
N ALA A 36 -5.19 -5.48 -0.04
CA ALA A 36 -3.83 -5.17 0.40
C ALA A 36 -2.87 -6.35 0.15
N ASN A 37 -3.29 -7.58 0.47
CA ASN A 37 -2.50 -8.78 0.21
C ASN A 37 -2.26 -8.98 -1.30
N ILE A 38 -3.30 -8.82 -2.13
CA ILE A 38 -3.19 -8.96 -3.59
C ILE A 38 -2.21 -7.93 -4.17
N ILE A 39 -2.27 -6.68 -3.72
CA ILE A 39 -1.38 -5.61 -4.20
C ILE A 39 -0.06 -5.53 -3.43
N ASN A 40 0.21 -6.48 -2.53
CA ASN A 40 1.39 -6.54 -1.69
C ASN A 40 1.63 -5.24 -0.90
N VAL A 41 0.59 -4.72 -0.26
CA VAL A 41 0.66 -3.69 0.79
C VAL A 41 0.62 -4.38 2.15
N HIS A 42 1.63 -4.11 2.98
CA HIS A 42 1.60 -4.58 4.37
C HIS A 42 0.79 -3.57 5.20
N LEU A 43 -0.01 -4.05 6.13
CA LEU A 43 -0.74 -3.24 7.11
C LEU A 43 -0.28 -3.66 8.51
N ASP A 44 0.20 -2.71 9.29
CA ASP A 44 0.56 -2.89 10.70
C ASP A 44 -0.69 -2.92 11.60
N GLY A 45 -1.83 -2.43 11.11
CA GLY A 45 -3.12 -2.53 11.79
C GLY A 45 -4.29 -1.89 11.05
N ILE A 46 -5.49 -2.28 11.44
CA ILE A 46 -6.75 -1.68 11.03
C ILE A 46 -7.55 -1.38 12.30
N TYR A 47 -8.08 -0.16 12.40
CA TYR A 47 -8.73 0.31 13.63
C TYR A 47 -9.99 1.10 13.34
N GLY A 48 -10.99 0.95 14.20
CA GLY A 48 -12.03 1.96 14.39
C GLY A 48 -11.48 3.14 15.18
N LEU A 49 -11.93 4.36 14.91
CA LEU A 49 -11.51 5.55 15.66
C LEU A 49 -11.81 5.43 17.16
N GLY A 50 -12.93 4.79 17.52
CA GLY A 50 -13.28 4.51 18.92
C GLY A 50 -12.31 3.57 19.64
N GLU A 51 -11.53 2.78 18.92
CA GLU A 51 -10.52 1.87 19.47
C GLU A 51 -9.18 2.60 19.74
N LEU A 52 -9.03 3.82 19.21
CA LEU A 52 -7.81 4.60 19.34
C LEU A 52 -7.88 5.47 20.59
N HIS A 53 -6.90 5.31 21.47
CA HIS A 53 -6.77 6.11 22.71
C HIS A 53 -5.46 6.89 22.78
N ARG A 54 -4.58 6.68 21.80
CA ARG A 54 -3.27 7.31 21.67
C ARG A 54 -2.84 7.32 20.20
N PRO A 55 -1.90 8.21 19.81
CA PRO A 55 -1.36 8.21 18.46
C PRO A 55 -0.77 6.86 18.07
N LEU A 56 -0.98 6.47 16.82
CA LEU A 56 -0.35 5.29 16.22
C LEU A 56 1.13 5.58 15.94
N GLY A 57 1.96 4.54 16.04
CA GLY A 57 3.41 4.63 15.84
C GLY A 57 3.82 4.70 14.36
N LYS A 58 5.07 4.28 14.10
CA LYS A 58 5.54 4.05 12.73
C LYS A 58 4.90 2.78 12.19
N GLY A 59 4.41 2.85 10.96
CA GLY A 59 3.70 1.75 10.31
C GLY A 59 2.67 2.25 9.30
N SER A 60 2.03 1.31 8.61
CA SER A 60 0.90 1.51 7.69
C SER A 60 -0.41 1.05 8.34
N TYR A 61 -1.33 1.98 8.53
CA TYR A 61 -2.59 1.71 9.21
C TYR A 61 -3.78 2.15 8.36
N LEU A 62 -4.87 1.39 8.45
CA LEU A 62 -6.18 1.83 7.99
C LEU A 62 -7.04 2.20 9.19
N ILE A 63 -7.76 3.31 9.09
CA ILE A 63 -8.54 3.85 10.20
C ILE A 63 -9.95 4.14 9.71
N LEU A 64 -10.94 3.57 10.37
CA LEU A 64 -12.35 3.83 10.15
C LEU A 64 -12.83 4.90 11.12
N LEU A 65 -13.18 6.10 10.63
CA LEU A 65 -13.51 7.23 11.51
C LEU A 65 -14.87 7.10 12.25
N GLY A 66 -15.67 6.07 11.95
CA GLY A 66 -17.01 5.91 12.52
C GLY A 66 -18.11 6.58 11.68
N ASP A 67 -19.34 6.19 11.96
CA ASP A 67 -20.47 6.03 11.05
C ASP A 67 -21.75 6.75 11.52
N GLY A 68 -21.93 7.99 11.09
CA GLY A 68 -23.27 8.58 11.07
C GLY A 68 -24.04 8.10 9.83
N GLN A 69 -24.71 6.95 9.93
CA GLN A 69 -25.76 6.45 9.01
C GLN A 69 -25.31 5.99 7.60
N ASP A 70 -24.80 4.76 7.49
CA ASP A 70 -24.78 3.90 6.28
C ASP A 70 -23.43 3.61 5.60
N VAL A 71 -22.46 4.54 5.55
CA VAL A 71 -21.16 4.26 4.90
C VAL A 71 -19.98 4.85 5.67
N GLY A 72 -19.19 3.96 6.27
CA GLY A 72 -17.98 4.28 7.02
C GLY A 72 -16.94 5.09 6.23
N HIS A 73 -16.26 6.01 6.92
CA HIS A 73 -15.20 6.84 6.34
C HIS A 73 -13.81 6.23 6.61
N TRP A 74 -13.18 5.69 5.58
CA TRP A 74 -11.82 5.15 5.65
C TRP A 74 -10.75 6.22 5.39
N CYS A 75 -9.73 6.20 6.24
CA CYS A 75 -8.49 6.97 6.12
C CYS A 75 -7.26 6.05 6.25
N ALA A 76 -6.10 6.55 5.87
CA ALA A 76 -4.83 5.85 6.05
C ALA A 76 -3.81 6.68 6.83
N GLN A 77 -2.97 6.01 7.60
CA GLN A 77 -1.74 6.57 8.17
C GLN A 77 -0.55 5.80 7.64
N TYR A 78 0.53 6.51 7.30
CA TYR A 78 1.85 5.92 7.08
C TYR A 78 2.93 6.74 7.78
N ASN A 79 3.50 6.20 8.85
CA ASN A 79 4.45 6.91 9.71
C ASN A 79 3.89 8.25 10.21
N ASP A 80 4.54 9.38 9.85
CA ASP A 80 4.18 10.74 10.23
C ASP A 80 3.15 11.40 9.28
N LYS A 81 2.54 10.61 8.38
CA LYS A 81 1.63 11.09 7.34
C LYS A 81 0.26 10.47 7.49
N TYR A 82 -0.74 11.26 7.16
CA TYR A 82 -2.15 10.91 7.13
C TYR A 82 -2.72 11.19 5.75
N PHE A 83 -3.66 10.35 5.34
CA PHE A 83 -4.36 10.49 4.09
C PHE A 83 -5.85 10.35 4.29
N ASP A 84 -6.56 11.36 3.81
CA ASP A 84 -8.00 11.34 3.62
C ASP A 84 -8.27 11.74 2.18
N SER A 85 -9.01 10.90 1.46
CA SER A 85 -9.37 11.16 0.06
C SER A 85 -10.26 12.39 -0.14
N MET A 86 -10.85 12.93 0.92
CA MET A 86 -11.59 14.20 0.97
C MET A 86 -10.69 15.41 1.25
N GLY A 87 -9.46 15.19 1.72
CA GLY A 87 -8.52 16.26 2.07
C GLY A 87 -8.70 16.81 3.49
N GLU A 88 -9.43 16.11 4.34
CA GLU A 88 -9.61 16.49 5.74
C GLU A 88 -8.39 16.14 6.59
N GLY A 89 -8.23 16.90 7.68
CA GLY A 89 -7.16 16.66 8.65
C GLY A 89 -7.40 15.42 9.51
N PRO A 90 -6.35 14.87 10.14
CA PRO A 90 -6.48 13.74 11.04
C PRO A 90 -7.33 14.10 12.29
N PRO A 91 -8.09 13.14 12.84
CA PRO A 91 -8.66 13.27 14.18
C PRO A 91 -7.60 13.60 15.23
N LYS A 92 -7.97 14.38 16.24
CA LYS A 92 -7.05 14.84 17.30
C LYS A 92 -6.32 13.70 18.01
N VAL A 93 -6.95 12.53 18.16
CA VAL A 93 -6.37 11.36 18.84
C VAL A 93 -5.14 10.80 18.11
N LEU A 94 -5.03 11.02 16.79
CA LEU A 94 -3.88 10.62 15.99
C LEU A 94 -2.69 11.61 16.11
N GLY A 95 -2.91 12.78 16.73
CA GLY A 95 -1.92 13.83 16.86
C GLY A 95 -1.70 14.64 15.57
N ASN A 96 -0.57 15.33 15.49
CA ASN A 96 -0.24 16.27 14.42
C ASN A 96 0.45 15.56 13.24
N LEU A 97 -0.33 14.89 12.40
CA LEU A 97 0.18 14.24 11.19
C LEU A 97 0.17 15.18 9.97
N LYS A 98 1.13 15.01 9.06
CA LYS A 98 1.13 15.70 7.76
C LYS A 98 0.05 15.10 6.87
N TYR A 99 -0.79 15.93 6.26
CA TYR A 99 -1.92 15.44 5.47
C TYR A 99 -2.10 16.20 4.15
N ASN A 100 -2.85 15.60 3.23
CA ASN A 100 -3.26 16.25 2.00
C ASN A 100 -4.46 17.17 2.23
N ARG A 101 -4.45 18.37 1.65
CA ARG A 101 -5.63 19.26 1.64
C ARG A 101 -6.45 19.16 0.36
N LYS A 102 -5.95 18.41 -0.63
CA LYS A 102 -6.63 18.21 -1.91
C LYS A 102 -7.66 17.09 -1.77
N GLN A 103 -8.87 17.35 -2.23
CA GLN A 103 -9.91 16.36 -2.42
C GLN A 103 -9.67 15.58 -3.72
N TYR A 104 -9.64 14.25 -3.63
CA TYR A 104 -9.40 13.32 -4.75
C TYR A 104 -10.66 12.58 -5.20
N GLN A 105 -11.67 12.47 -4.34
CA GLN A 105 -12.95 11.83 -4.67
C GLN A 105 -14.13 12.78 -4.48
N GLY A 106 -15.20 12.56 -5.22
CA GLY A 106 -16.45 13.32 -5.07
C GLY A 106 -17.20 12.93 -3.79
N VAL A 107 -17.98 13.87 -3.26
CA VAL A 107 -18.79 13.73 -2.03
C VAL A 107 -19.80 12.57 -2.10
N SER A 108 -20.23 12.16 -3.29
CA SER A 108 -21.17 11.05 -3.52
C SER A 108 -20.50 9.70 -3.82
N LYS A 109 -19.16 9.61 -3.75
CA LYS A 109 -18.41 8.39 -4.09
C LYS A 109 -17.95 7.67 -2.82
N SER A 110 -18.14 6.35 -2.77
CA SER A 110 -17.82 5.57 -1.56
C SER A 110 -16.40 4.98 -1.52
N TYR A 111 -15.60 5.09 -2.58
CA TYR A 111 -14.30 4.41 -2.77
C TYR A 111 -13.14 4.80 -1.82
N ARG A 112 -13.41 5.37 -0.64
CA ARG A 112 -12.42 5.96 0.28
C ARG A 112 -11.36 4.94 0.72
N GLY A 113 -11.79 3.70 0.99
CA GLY A 113 -10.89 2.59 1.34
C GLY A 113 -9.92 2.22 0.20
N ILE A 114 -10.39 2.24 -1.06
CA ILE A 114 -9.54 1.99 -2.23
C ILE A 114 -8.51 3.09 -2.42
N TRP A 115 -8.90 4.36 -2.21
CA TRP A 115 -7.95 5.47 -2.25
C TRP A 115 -6.87 5.36 -1.17
N CYS A 116 -7.26 4.92 0.03
CA CYS A 116 -6.32 4.68 1.13
C CYS A 116 -5.28 3.61 0.76
N LEU A 117 -5.71 2.48 0.20
CA LEU A 117 -4.80 1.42 -0.25
C LEU A 117 -3.92 1.86 -1.42
N LEU A 118 -4.46 2.60 -2.39
CA LEU A 118 -3.68 3.16 -3.48
C LEU A 118 -2.59 4.12 -2.97
N TRP A 119 -2.93 4.97 -2.01
CA TRP A 119 -1.99 5.88 -1.39
C TRP A 119 -0.88 5.13 -0.63
N LEU A 120 -1.24 4.13 0.18
CA LEU A 120 -0.28 3.26 0.89
C LEU A 120 0.63 2.51 -0.09
N TYR A 121 0.07 2.00 -1.19
CA TYR A 121 0.81 1.33 -2.25
C TYR A 121 1.88 2.24 -2.85
N ILE A 122 1.54 3.49 -3.19
CA ILE A 122 2.50 4.45 -3.74
C ILE A 122 3.61 4.77 -2.73
N TYR A 123 3.27 5.00 -1.47
CA TYR A 123 4.26 5.30 -0.43
C TYR A 123 5.19 4.11 -0.12
N LYS A 124 4.67 2.89 -0.13
CA LYS A 124 5.49 1.68 -0.03
C LYS A 124 6.40 1.53 -1.24
N LYS A 125 5.87 1.71 -2.46
CA LYS A 125 6.64 1.59 -3.71
C LYS A 125 7.80 2.58 -3.83
N ILE A 126 7.68 3.74 -3.20
CA ILE A 126 8.71 4.79 -3.24
C ILE A 126 9.72 4.65 -2.07
N SER A 127 9.52 3.71 -1.13
CA SER A 127 10.48 3.44 -0.07
C SER A 127 11.57 2.46 -0.54
N ILE A 128 12.61 2.98 -1.18
CA ILE A 128 13.82 2.21 -1.52
C ILE A 128 14.77 2.27 -0.33
N ASP A 129 15.22 1.12 0.16
CA ASP A 129 16.23 1.02 1.22
C ASP A 129 17.62 1.37 0.67
N ILE A 130 17.97 2.66 0.71
CA ILE A 130 19.25 3.19 0.22
C ILE A 130 20.12 3.56 1.43
N THR A 131 21.33 3.00 1.49
CA THR A 131 22.28 3.29 2.55
C THR A 131 22.87 4.70 2.44
N GLN A 132 23.32 5.28 3.55
CA GLN A 132 23.98 6.61 3.55
C GLN A 132 25.16 6.73 2.57
N PRO A 133 26.05 5.72 2.42
CA PRO A 133 27.07 5.72 1.37
C PRO A 133 26.49 5.79 -0.06
N GLN A 134 25.39 5.07 -0.33
CA GLN A 134 24.72 5.13 -1.63
C GLN A 134 24.07 6.51 -1.87
N ILE A 135 23.51 7.15 -0.84
CA ILE A 135 23.01 8.54 -0.92
C ILE A 135 24.13 9.51 -1.29
N ARG A 136 25.29 9.41 -0.63
CA ARG A 136 26.46 10.25 -0.95
C ARG A 136 26.93 10.02 -2.39
N LYS A 137 26.92 8.77 -2.85
CA LYS A 137 27.28 8.41 -4.23
C LYS A 137 26.29 8.99 -5.26
N LEU A 138 24.99 8.92 -4.99
CA LEU A 138 23.94 9.56 -5.78
C LEU A 138 24.11 11.09 -5.82
N GLY A 139 24.37 11.73 -4.68
CA GLY A 139 24.62 13.17 -4.59
C GLY A 139 25.84 13.65 -5.39
N SER A 140 26.78 12.74 -5.69
CA SER A 140 27.91 12.98 -6.59
C SER A 140 27.62 12.69 -8.07
N GLY A 141 26.36 12.43 -8.44
CA GLY A 141 25.94 12.14 -9.81
C GLY A 141 26.27 10.71 -10.29
N LYS A 142 26.67 9.81 -9.40
CA LYS A 142 27.08 8.44 -9.75
C LYS A 142 25.92 7.46 -9.59
N ILE A 143 25.87 6.49 -10.50
CA ILE A 143 24.89 5.40 -10.46
C ILE A 143 25.16 4.49 -9.25
N VAL A 144 24.09 4.06 -8.58
CA VAL A 144 24.12 3.05 -7.52
C VAL A 144 23.36 1.80 -7.96
N THR A 145 23.94 0.64 -7.67
CA THR A 145 23.28 -0.65 -7.85
C THR A 145 22.53 -0.98 -6.55
N LEU A 146 21.29 -1.44 -6.69
CA LEU A 146 20.47 -1.91 -5.58
C LEU A 146 20.41 -3.44 -5.63
N SER A 147 20.53 -4.09 -4.47
CA SER A 147 20.31 -5.54 -4.38
C SER A 147 18.84 -5.89 -4.57
N ALA A 148 18.56 -7.15 -4.91
CA ALA A 148 17.19 -7.65 -4.96
C ALA A 148 16.44 -7.47 -3.63
N ALA A 149 17.14 -7.55 -2.49
CA ALA A 149 16.56 -7.27 -1.17
C ALA A 149 16.17 -5.79 -1.01
N GLN A 150 17.00 -4.86 -1.48
CA GLN A 150 16.71 -3.41 -1.45
C GLN A 150 15.57 -3.01 -2.40
N LEU A 151 15.32 -3.82 -3.44
CA LEU A 151 14.20 -3.69 -4.38
C LEU A 151 12.92 -4.39 -3.90
N LYS A 152 13.01 -5.34 -2.96
CA LYS A 152 11.89 -6.17 -2.48
C LYS A 152 10.77 -5.34 -1.81
N GLY A 153 11.07 -4.11 -1.40
CA GLY A 153 10.11 -3.15 -0.83
C GLY A 153 9.48 -2.16 -1.83
N SER A 154 10.10 -1.93 -3.00
CA SER A 154 9.66 -0.91 -3.96
C SER A 154 8.48 -1.37 -4.84
N GLY A 155 8.00 -2.60 -4.65
CA GLY A 155 6.95 -3.23 -5.46
C GLY A 155 7.29 -3.31 -6.95
N THR A 156 8.58 -3.22 -7.30
CA THR A 156 9.09 -3.43 -8.65
C THR A 156 9.35 -4.92 -8.83
N SER A 157 8.49 -5.62 -9.58
CA SER A 157 8.84 -6.94 -10.09
C SER A 157 9.94 -6.76 -11.12
N LEU A 158 11.19 -7.03 -10.74
CA LEU A 158 12.29 -7.10 -11.69
C LEU A 158 12.12 -8.39 -12.49
N TYR A 159 11.51 -8.29 -13.66
CA TYR A 159 11.54 -9.38 -14.64
C TYR A 159 12.97 -9.48 -15.16
N VAL A 160 13.76 -10.36 -14.55
CA VAL A 160 15.08 -10.71 -15.07
C VAL A 160 14.85 -11.53 -16.34
N HIS A 161 15.30 -11.02 -17.49
CA HIS A 161 15.19 -11.75 -18.74
C HIS A 161 15.90 -13.11 -18.61
N PRO A 162 15.29 -14.24 -19.03
CA PRO A 162 15.83 -15.60 -18.81
C PRO A 162 17.24 -15.85 -19.34
N ALA A 163 17.75 -14.98 -20.23
CA ALA A 163 19.05 -15.11 -20.87
C ALA A 163 20.27 -14.89 -19.94
N ASN A 164 20.09 -14.49 -18.68
CA ASN A 164 21.20 -14.21 -17.76
C ASN A 164 21.55 -15.37 -16.80
N TYR A 165 20.98 -16.57 -16.99
CA TYR A 165 21.26 -17.73 -16.13
C TYR A 165 22.40 -18.64 -16.58
N GLU A 166 23.06 -18.36 -17.71
CA GLU A 166 24.20 -19.17 -18.17
C GLU A 166 25.43 -18.29 -18.41
N GLN A 167 26.14 -17.97 -17.33
CA GLN A 167 27.56 -17.62 -17.34
C GLN A 167 28.12 -17.63 -15.90
N GLN A 168 28.20 -18.83 -15.31
CA GLN A 168 29.19 -19.18 -14.29
C GLN A 168 29.63 -20.62 -14.51
#